data_AF-A0A1J5S7H8-F1
#
_entry.id   AF-A0A1J5S7H8-F1
#
_cell.length_a   1.000
_cell.length_b   1.000
_cell.length_c   1.000
_cell.angle_alpha   90.00
_cell.angle_beta   90.00
_cell.angle_gamma   90.00
#
_symmetry.space_group_name_H-M   'P 1'
#
loop_
_entity.id
_entity.type
_entity.pdbx_description
1 polymer ?
#
loop_
_entity_poly.entity_id
_entity_poly.type
_entity_poly.pdbx_seq_one_letter_code
_entity_poly.pdbx_strand_id
1 'polypeptide(L)'
;MRNRGLAGTKDWKLIEHLVAGDFTLVTHNSVDFRGGGPGKLGGEHARQPIHAGLVCLNSVHDLDLQRQLDLFQIALDELAAMDDLVNKALEVFEDEDGSIEVSLYDIPDGA
;
A
#
# COMPACT_ATOMS: atom_id res chain seq x y z
N MET A 1 19.69 -6.33 -10.55
CA MET A 1 18.47 -6.37 -11.40
C MET A 1 17.46 -5.39 -10.80
N ARG A 2 17.12 -4.31 -11.50
CA ARG A 2 16.28 -3.21 -10.97
C ARG A 2 14.78 -3.57 -10.90
N ASN A 3 14.31 -4.45 -11.78
CA ASN A 3 12.91 -4.87 -11.89
C ASN A 3 12.80 -6.39 -11.76
N ARG A 4 11.78 -6.90 -11.09
CA ARG A 4 11.59 -8.35 -10.82
C ARG A 4 10.85 -9.14 -11.90
N GLY A 5 10.49 -8.51 -13.02
CA GLY A 5 9.82 -9.19 -14.14
C GLY A 5 8.36 -9.58 -13.89
N LEU A 6 7.71 -9.01 -12.86
CA LEU A 6 6.33 -9.32 -12.46
C LEU A 6 5.26 -8.46 -13.16
N ALA A 7 5.65 -7.61 -14.12
CA ALA A 7 4.71 -6.77 -14.85
C ALA A 7 3.62 -7.63 -15.55
N GLY A 8 2.35 -7.26 -15.38
CA GLY A 8 1.20 -7.98 -15.93
C GLY A 8 0.78 -9.23 -15.15
N THR A 9 1.43 -9.51 -14.01
CA THR A 9 0.98 -10.56 -13.09
C THR A 9 -0.35 -10.15 -12.43
N LYS A 10 -1.28 -11.09 -12.31
CA LYS A 10 -2.55 -10.85 -11.60
C LYS A 10 -2.31 -10.63 -10.11
N ASP A 11 -3.09 -9.76 -9.48
CA ASP A 11 -2.86 -9.33 -8.09
C ASP A 11 -2.83 -10.49 -7.09
N TRP A 12 -3.72 -11.47 -7.23
CA TRP A 12 -3.74 -12.68 -6.39
C TRP A 12 -2.50 -13.56 -6.52
N LYS A 13 -1.77 -13.52 -7.64
CA LYS A 13 -0.47 -14.18 -7.76
C LYS A 13 0.65 -13.29 -7.24
N LEU A 14 0.52 -11.97 -7.41
CA LEU A 14 1.50 -11.02 -6.92
C LEU A 14 1.59 -11.07 -5.40
N ILE A 15 0.45 -11.15 -4.70
CA ILE A 15 0.43 -11.21 -3.24
C ILE A 15 1.15 -12.44 -2.68
N GLU A 16 1.03 -13.60 -3.31
CA GLU A 16 1.79 -14.81 -2.92
C GLU A 16 3.30 -14.57 -2.99
N HIS A 17 3.78 -13.88 -4.03
CA HIS A 17 5.20 -13.52 -4.16
C HIS A 17 5.68 -12.49 -3.15
N LEU A 18 4.81 -11.54 -2.79
CA LEU A 18 5.11 -10.50 -1.80
C LEU A 18 5.25 -11.11 -0.41
N VAL A 19 4.27 -11.92 -0.01
CA VAL A 19 4.27 -12.63 1.29
C VAL A 19 5.44 -13.59 1.39
N ALA A 20 5.69 -14.41 0.35
CA ALA A 20 6.76 -15.40 0.39
C ALA A 20 8.18 -14.81 0.50
N GLY A 21 8.34 -13.50 0.26
CA GLY A 21 9.62 -12.83 0.39
C GLY A 21 9.61 -11.62 1.32
N ASP A 22 8.61 -11.52 2.19
CA ASP A 22 8.50 -10.48 3.21
C ASP A 22 8.59 -9.05 2.65
N PHE A 23 7.96 -8.82 1.48
CA PHE A 23 7.97 -7.52 0.83
C PHE A 23 6.77 -6.67 1.25
N THR A 24 7.04 -5.42 1.64
CA THR A 24 6.04 -4.36 1.68
C THR A 24 5.69 -3.93 0.26
N LEU A 25 4.40 -3.90 -0.07
CA LEU A 25 3.93 -3.40 -1.35
C LEU A 25 3.66 -1.89 -1.27
N VAL A 26 4.19 -1.13 -2.23
CA VAL A 26 3.81 0.28 -2.45
C VAL A 26 2.99 0.34 -3.74
N THR A 27 1.78 0.89 -3.69
CA THR A 27 0.85 0.83 -4.82
C THR A 27 -0.11 2.03 -4.87
N HIS A 28 -0.52 2.41 -6.08
CA HIS A 28 -1.70 3.28 -6.30
C HIS A 28 -2.95 2.46 -6.65
N ASN A 29 -2.82 1.15 -6.88
CA ASN A 29 -3.95 0.23 -7.01
C ASN A 29 -4.43 -0.19 -5.62
N SER A 30 -4.79 0.80 -4.80
CA SER A 30 -5.14 0.59 -3.40
C SER A 30 -6.38 -0.28 -3.25
N VAL A 31 -7.39 -0.13 -4.10
CA VAL A 31 -8.66 -0.86 -4.02
C VAL A 31 -8.48 -2.38 -4.09
N ASP A 32 -7.69 -2.89 -5.02
CA ASP A 32 -7.53 -4.35 -5.19
C ASP A 32 -6.73 -4.99 -4.05
N PHE A 33 -5.77 -4.27 -3.48
CA PHE A 33 -4.90 -4.80 -2.41
C PHE A 33 -5.44 -4.57 -1.00
N ARG A 34 -6.07 -3.42 -0.75
CA ARG A 34 -6.66 -3.05 0.54
C ARG A 34 -8.14 -3.39 0.63
N GLY A 35 -8.89 -3.13 -0.43
CA GLY A 35 -10.35 -3.05 -0.42
C GLY A 35 -10.85 -1.61 -0.29
N GLY A 36 -12.06 -1.44 0.26
CA GLY A 36 -12.79 -0.17 0.33
C GLY A 36 -12.31 0.82 1.41
N GLY A 37 -11.17 0.57 2.06
CA GLY A 37 -10.63 1.43 3.11
C GLY A 37 -10.90 0.91 4.53
N PRO A 38 -10.53 1.69 5.56
CA PRO A 38 -10.81 1.39 6.96
C PRO A 38 -12.28 1.01 7.18
N GLY A 39 -12.53 -0.13 7.83
CA GLY A 39 -13.89 -0.64 8.06
C GLY A 39 -14.56 -1.34 6.87
N LYS A 40 -13.93 -1.36 5.68
CA LYS A 40 -14.38 -2.08 4.47
C LYS A 40 -13.22 -2.80 3.78
N LEU A 41 -12.39 -3.46 4.57
CA LEU A 41 -11.25 -4.23 4.08
C LEU A 41 -11.71 -5.48 3.36
N GLY A 42 -11.00 -5.87 2.30
CA GLY A 42 -11.38 -7.02 1.47
C GLY A 42 -10.52 -7.25 0.22
N GLY A 43 -9.42 -6.50 0.08
CA GLY A 43 -8.45 -6.71 -0.99
C GLY A 43 -7.50 -7.89 -0.71
N GLU A 44 -6.52 -8.09 -1.59
CA GLU A 44 -5.61 -9.25 -1.53
C GLU A 44 -4.79 -9.33 -0.23
N HIS A 45 -4.47 -8.20 0.42
CA HIS A 45 -3.75 -8.21 1.71
C HIS A 45 -4.62 -8.75 2.85
N ALA A 46 -5.93 -8.42 2.87
CA ALA A 46 -6.84 -8.93 3.89
C ALA A 46 -7.07 -10.45 3.81
N ARG A 47 -6.71 -11.07 2.69
CA ARG A 47 -6.75 -12.54 2.51
C ARG A 47 -5.51 -13.24 3.03
N GLN A 48 -4.46 -12.51 3.38
CA GLN A 48 -3.24 -13.09 3.90
C GLN A 48 -3.28 -13.06 5.44
N PRO A 49 -3.04 -14.18 6.12
CA PRO A 49 -2.92 -14.19 7.58
C PRO A 49 -1.75 -13.35 8.09
N ILE A 50 -0.68 -13.23 7.29
CA ILE A 50 0.45 -12.37 7.62
C ILE A 50 1.05 -11.75 6.37
N HIS A 51 1.36 -10.47 6.43
CA HIS A 51 2.04 -9.72 5.38
C HIS A 51 2.94 -8.61 5.95
N ALA A 52 4.03 -8.29 5.25
CA ALA A 52 5.00 -7.26 5.65
C ALA A 52 4.50 -5.81 5.51
N GLY A 53 3.23 -5.63 5.14
CA GLY A 53 2.55 -4.34 5.14
C GLY A 53 2.23 -3.82 3.75
N LEU A 54 1.34 -2.84 3.71
CA LEU A 54 0.86 -2.19 2.50
C LEU A 54 1.04 -0.68 2.60
N VAL A 55 1.54 -0.05 1.54
CA VAL A 55 1.59 1.40 1.38
C VAL A 55 0.74 1.79 0.19
N CYS A 56 -0.29 2.60 0.42
CA CYS A 56 -1.17 3.14 -0.60
C CYS A 56 -0.82 4.59 -0.88
N LEU A 57 -0.48 4.91 -2.13
CA LEU A 57 -0.26 6.28 -2.60
C LEU A 57 -1.44 6.67 -3.49
N ASN A 58 -2.26 7.60 -3.02
CA ASN A 58 -3.49 8.00 -3.68
C ASN A 58 -3.53 9.53 -3.82
N SER A 59 -4.20 10.00 -4.87
CA SER A 59 -4.45 11.42 -5.10
C SER A 59 -5.76 11.55 -5.88
N VAL A 60 -6.50 12.64 -5.65
CA VAL A 60 -7.63 13.02 -6.52
C VAL A 60 -7.16 13.49 -7.90
N HIS A 61 -5.88 13.82 -8.02
CA HIS A 61 -5.25 14.27 -9.26
C HIS A 61 -4.48 13.12 -9.94
N ASP A 62 -4.06 13.35 -11.18
CA ASP A 62 -3.21 12.39 -11.90
C ASP A 62 -1.87 12.20 -11.18
N LEU A 63 -1.54 10.95 -10.86
CA LEU A 63 -0.27 10.54 -10.26
C LEU A 63 0.86 10.57 -11.30
N ASP A 64 1.34 11.77 -11.63
CA ASP A 64 2.57 11.93 -12.41
C ASP A 64 3.81 11.48 -11.62
N LEU A 65 4.98 11.46 -12.29
CA LEU A 65 6.21 11.01 -11.65
C LEU A 65 6.60 11.87 -10.44
N GLN A 66 6.41 13.19 -10.51
CA GLN A 66 6.81 14.09 -9.44
C GLN A 66 5.94 13.85 -8.21
N ARG A 67 4.63 13.79 -8.40
CA ARG A 67 3.66 13.48 -7.35
C ARG A 67 3.88 12.10 -6.74
N GLN A 68 4.18 11.09 -7.56
CA GLN A 68 4.56 9.76 -7.04
C GLN A 68 5.79 9.82 -6.13
N LEU A 69 6.82 10.59 -6.51
CA LEU A 69 8.02 10.76 -5.69
C LEU A 69 7.72 11.51 -4.39
N ASP A 70 6.92 12.56 -4.46
CA ASP A 70 6.57 13.40 -3.30
C ASP A 70 5.76 12.60 -2.27
N LEU A 71 4.69 11.91 -2.71
CA LEU A 71 3.89 11.07 -1.82
C LEU A 71 4.68 9.88 -1.26
N PHE A 72 5.57 9.32 -2.08
CA PHE A 72 6.42 8.22 -1.63
C PHE A 72 7.45 8.69 -0.58
N GLN A 73 8.01 9.89 -0.73
CA GLN A 73 8.90 10.45 0.27
C GLN A 73 8.18 10.64 1.61
N ILE A 74 6.94 11.14 1.60
CA ILE A 74 6.12 11.25 2.81
C ILE A 74 5.90 9.88 3.44
N ALA A 75 5.56 8.86 2.65
CA ALA A 75 5.42 7.50 3.16
C ALA A 75 6.71 6.97 3.81
N LEU A 76 7.88 7.25 3.21
CA LEU A 76 9.17 6.84 3.78
C LEU A 76 9.47 7.54 5.11
N ASP A 77 9.16 8.83 5.23
CA ASP A 77 9.38 9.60 6.45
C ASP A 77 8.51 9.06 7.60
N GLU A 78 7.24 8.74 7.31
CA GLU A 78 6.32 8.10 8.26
C GLU A 78 6.82 6.71 8.68
N LEU A 79 7.23 5.88 7.71
CA LEU A 79 7.77 4.54 7.99
C LEU A 79 9.06 4.60 8.83
N ALA A 80 9.89 5.62 8.65
CA ALA A 80 11.10 5.79 9.45
C ALA A 80 10.81 6.16 10.92
N ALA A 81 9.65 6.76 11.19
CA ALA A 81 9.19 7.10 12.54
C ALA A 81 8.39 5.96 13.20
N MET A 82 8.06 4.91 12.45
CA MET A 82 7.24 3.78 12.90
C MET A 82 8.09 2.59 13.38
N ASP A 83 7.54 1.85 14.34
CA ASP A 83 8.16 0.61 14.83
C ASP A 83 7.91 -0.59 13.91
N ASP A 84 6.72 -0.70 13.29
CA ASP A 84 6.29 -1.85 12.50
C ASP A 84 5.13 -1.54 11.52
N LEU A 85 5.07 -2.27 10.40
CA LEU A 85 4.02 -2.25 9.38
C LEU A 85 3.39 -3.63 9.12
N VAL A 86 3.78 -4.68 9.85
CA VAL A 86 3.19 -6.02 9.71
C VAL A 86 1.68 -5.96 9.94
N ASN A 87 0.92 -6.56 9.01
CA ASN A 87 -0.54 -6.56 8.99
C ASN A 87 -1.17 -5.16 9.09
N LYS A 88 -0.48 -4.12 8.61
CA LYS A 88 -0.97 -2.74 8.57
C LYS A 88 -0.94 -2.19 7.15
N ALA A 89 -1.76 -1.16 6.94
CA ALA A 89 -1.69 -0.30 5.78
C ALA A 89 -1.40 1.14 6.19
N LEU A 90 -0.38 1.72 5.56
CA LEU A 90 -0.12 3.15 5.54
C LEU A 90 -0.73 3.73 4.26
N GLU A 91 -1.59 4.72 4.40
CA GLU A 91 -2.21 5.41 3.28
C GLU A 91 -1.79 6.88 3.29
N VAL A 92 -1.26 7.33 2.17
CA VAL A 92 -0.93 8.72 1.90
C VAL A 92 -1.87 9.18 0.78
N PHE A 93 -2.75 10.11 1.10
CA PHE A 93 -3.79 10.62 0.21
C PHE A 93 -3.63 12.13 0.01
N GLU A 94 -3.59 12.58 -1.23
CA GLU A 94 -3.63 14.00 -1.59
C GLU A 94 -5.06 14.42 -1.99
N ASP A 95 -5.59 15.44 -1.31
CA ASP A 95 -6.92 16.02 -1.55
C ASP A 95 -6.90 17.10 -2.66
N GLU A 96 -8.08 17.62 -3.02
CA GLU A 96 -8.29 18.61 -4.08
C GLU A 96 -7.53 19.91 -3.82
N ASP A 97 -7.38 20.31 -2.56
CA ASP A 97 -6.65 21.51 -2.15
C ASP A 97 -5.13 21.31 -2.03
N GLY A 98 -4.64 20.08 -2.30
CA GLY A 98 -3.24 19.71 -2.21
C GLY A 98 -2.77 19.37 -0.78
N SER A 99 -3.69 19.33 0.19
CA SER A 99 -3.38 18.80 1.52
C SER A 99 -3.14 17.30 1.47
N ILE A 100 -2.25 16.81 2.35
CA ILE A 100 -1.92 15.39 2.46
C ILE A 100 -2.50 14.83 3.76
N GLU A 101 -3.32 13.81 3.63
CA GLU A 101 -3.78 12.99 4.75
C GLU A 101 -2.94 11.71 4.81
N VAL A 102 -2.42 11.42 6.00
CA VAL A 102 -1.73 10.17 6.30
C VAL A 102 -2.56 9.38 7.30
N SER A 103 -2.90 8.14 6.94
CA SER A 103 -3.68 7.23 7.76
C SER A 103 -2.97 5.90 7.93
N LEU A 104 -2.89 5.41 9.17
CA LEU A 104 -2.38 4.09 9.51
C LEU A 104 -3.48 3.25 10.15
N TYR A 105 -3.70 2.04 9.64
CA TYR A 105 -4.71 1.14 10.19
C TYR A 105 -4.32 -0.32 10.01
N ASP A 106 -4.88 -1.16 10.89
CA ASP A 106 -4.71 -2.60 10.85
C ASP A 106 -5.50 -3.20 9.68
N ILE A 107 -4.88 -4.17 9.02
CA ILE A 107 -5.54 -5.13 8.15
C ILE A 107 -5.67 -6.42 8.95
N PRO A 108 -6.85 -6.70 9.54
CA PRO A 108 -7.04 -7.91 10.31
C PRO A 108 -7.01 -9.12 9.39
N ASP A 109 -6.45 -10.21 9.90
CA ASP A 109 -6.43 -11.50 9.25
C ASP A 109 -7.88 -11.88 8.89
N GLY A 110 -8.13 -12.17 7.62
CA GLY A 110 -9.40 -12.74 7.19
C GLY A 110 -9.62 -14.09 7.86
N ALA A 111 -10.46 -14.12 8.90
CA ALA A 111 -10.95 -15.34 9.54
C ALA A 111 -11.85 -16.17 8.60
#